data_AF-A0A765TC96-F1
#
_entry.id   AF-A0A765TC96-F1
#
_cell.length_a   1.000
_cell.length_b   1.000
_cell.length_c   1.000
_cell.angle_alpha   90.00
_cell.angle_beta   90.00
_cell.angle_gamma   90.00
#
_symmetry.space_group_name_H-M   'P 1'
#
loop_
_entity.id
_entity.type
_entity.pdbx_description
1 polymer ?
#
loop_
_entity_poly.entity_id
_entity_poly.type
_entity_poly.pdbx_seq_one_letter_code
_entity_poly.pdbx_strand_id
1 'polypeptide(L)'
;MRKLSSAFILAGALFCSYAGAASFGPRESMLIFDGRQNSVPYRMDNSDASLPWLVQAWVEDINEKRTDAFTSVPLVFRVEPSSTFTVRIVKKGTVPEDRETLYWAVSNSLPGGERREQKSDGDKISAQLSLAYRFKVPMIYRPAALAGKPQQPEALQWRVAEGGKMTVHNSSRYVVQLNYVNAGGKRYQGKGVSWFISPEKSVTVDVSASAGSRIKYGVVNDYGAVREYEGIVR
;
A
#
# COMPACT_ATOMS: atom_id res chain seq x y z
N MET A 1 76.44 2.18 -2.95
CA MET A 1 75.10 2.55 -2.43
C MET A 1 74.06 1.99 -3.40
N ARG A 2 73.46 0.84 -3.08
CA ARG A 2 72.52 0.09 -3.95
C ARG A 2 71.11 0.16 -3.35
N LYS A 3 70.13 0.36 -4.23
CA LYS A 3 68.67 0.37 -3.98
C LYS A 3 68.14 -1.04 -3.68
N LEU A 4 67.09 -1.14 -2.84
CA LEU A 4 66.16 -2.27 -2.51
C LEU A 4 65.85 -2.10 -1.01
N SER A 5 64.64 -2.08 -0.43
CA SER A 5 63.28 -2.56 -0.72
C SER A 5 62.35 -1.69 0.18
N SER A 6 61.07 -1.47 -0.06
CA SER A 6 60.00 -2.45 0.06
C SER A 6 58.71 -1.80 -0.42
N ALA A 7 58.11 -2.40 -1.45
CA ALA A 7 56.71 -2.19 -1.77
C ALA A 7 55.87 -2.93 -0.73
N PHE A 8 55.25 -2.20 0.19
CA PHE A 8 54.09 -2.67 0.93
C PHE A 8 52.92 -1.80 0.50
N ILE A 9 52.35 -2.12 -0.67
CA ILE A 9 51.07 -1.56 -1.11
C ILE A 9 50.03 -2.18 -0.18
N LEU A 10 49.63 -1.40 0.83
CA LEU A 10 48.54 -1.71 1.73
C LEU A 10 47.25 -1.69 0.91
N ALA A 11 46.87 -2.85 0.36
CA ALA A 11 45.55 -3.08 -0.21
C ALA A 11 44.53 -3.16 0.94
N GLY A 12 44.20 -2.01 1.52
CA GLY A 12 43.08 -1.85 2.43
C GLY A 12 41.79 -1.90 1.63
N ALA A 13 41.26 -3.11 1.45
CA ALA A 13 39.93 -3.31 0.90
C ALA A 13 38.91 -2.52 1.75
N LEU A 14 38.30 -1.53 1.11
CA LEU A 14 37.06 -0.89 1.55
C LEU A 14 35.97 -1.96 1.65
N PHE A 15 35.90 -2.64 2.80
CA PHE A 15 34.67 -3.30 3.21
C PHE A 15 33.70 -2.20 3.64
N CYS A 16 33.00 -1.62 2.65
CA CYS A 16 31.73 -0.96 2.93
C CYS A 16 30.79 -2.04 3.47
N SER A 17 30.66 -2.11 4.79
CA SER A 17 29.58 -2.83 5.43
C SER A 17 28.28 -2.23 4.91
N TYR A 18 27.61 -2.93 4.00
CA TYR A 18 26.21 -2.65 3.73
C TYR A 18 25.47 -2.90 5.04
N ALA A 19 25.14 -1.83 5.75
CA ALA A 19 24.10 -1.87 6.75
C ALA A 19 22.80 -2.19 5.99
N GLY A 20 22.53 -3.48 5.81
CA GLY A 20 21.25 -3.92 5.27
C GLY A 20 20.18 -3.45 6.24
N ALA A 21 19.39 -2.47 5.85
CA ALA A 21 18.22 -2.08 6.61
C ALA A 21 17.30 -3.31 6.62
N ALA A 22 17.21 -3.96 7.78
CA ALA A 22 16.20 -4.99 8.00
C ALA A 22 14.82 -4.35 7.86
N SER A 23 13.96 -4.97 7.04
CA SER A 23 12.63 -4.45 6.75
C SER A 23 11.60 -5.51 7.12
N PHE A 24 10.52 -5.05 7.75
CA PHE A 24 9.35 -5.85 8.05
C PHE A 24 8.13 -5.16 7.47
N GLY A 25 7.24 -5.90 6.81
CA GLY A 25 5.98 -5.35 6.34
C GLY A 25 5.22 -6.26 5.37
N PRO A 26 4.05 -5.80 4.92
CA PRO A 26 3.29 -6.51 3.91
C PRO A 26 4.00 -6.50 2.55
N ARG A 27 3.94 -7.63 1.85
CA ARG A 27 4.51 -7.77 0.50
C ARG A 27 3.67 -7.05 -0.56
N GLU A 28 2.35 -7.16 -0.45
CA GLU A 28 1.43 -6.56 -1.40
C GLU A 28 1.20 -5.07 -1.12
N SER A 29 1.27 -4.23 -2.15
CA SER A 29 0.89 -2.82 -2.08
C SER A 29 -0.62 -2.58 -2.28
N MET A 30 -1.32 -3.57 -2.81
CA MET A 30 -2.78 -3.62 -2.96
C MET A 30 -3.23 -5.08 -3.05
N LEU A 31 -4.40 -5.39 -2.50
CA LEU A 31 -5.02 -6.71 -2.58
C LEU A 31 -6.30 -6.64 -3.42
N ILE A 32 -6.45 -7.55 -4.38
CA ILE A 32 -7.71 -7.77 -5.09
C ILE A 32 -8.32 -9.07 -4.55
N PHE A 33 -9.41 -8.95 -3.79
CA PHE A 33 -10.20 -10.10 -3.37
C PHE A 33 -11.19 -10.45 -4.48
N ASP A 34 -10.90 -11.50 -5.25
CA ASP A 34 -11.81 -12.04 -6.26
C ASP A 34 -12.99 -12.76 -5.57
N GLY A 35 -14.21 -12.29 -5.79
CA GLY A 35 -15.43 -12.83 -5.20
C GLY A 35 -15.79 -14.25 -5.65
N ARG A 36 -15.08 -14.81 -6.64
CA ARG A 36 -15.15 -16.24 -6.99
C ARG A 36 -14.31 -17.11 -6.04
N GLN A 37 -13.40 -16.51 -5.30
CA GLN A 37 -12.52 -17.16 -4.34
C GLN A 37 -13.06 -17.00 -2.92
N ASN A 38 -12.79 -17.98 -2.06
CA ASN A 38 -13.18 -17.90 -0.65
C ASN A 38 -12.19 -17.07 0.19
N SER A 39 -10.99 -16.81 -0.35
CA SER A 39 -9.94 -16.08 0.35
C SER A 39 -8.87 -15.51 -0.56
N VAL A 40 -8.16 -14.49 -0.07
CA VAL A 40 -6.98 -13.90 -0.70
C VAL A 40 -5.76 -14.02 0.23
N PRO A 41 -4.56 -14.35 -0.28
CA PRO A 41 -3.35 -14.34 0.53
C PRO A 41 -2.90 -12.91 0.83
N TYR A 42 -2.47 -12.67 2.06
CA TYR A 42 -1.82 -11.44 2.50
C TYR A 42 -0.49 -11.83 3.15
N ARG A 43 0.62 -11.41 2.57
CA ARG A 43 1.96 -11.89 2.95
C ARG A 43 2.70 -10.84 3.76
N MET A 44 3.36 -11.30 4.82
CA MET A 44 4.28 -10.50 5.63
C MET A 44 5.70 -10.98 5.38
N ASP A 45 6.55 -10.08 4.91
CA ASP A 45 7.97 -10.34 4.73
C ASP A 45 8.75 -9.80 5.92
N ASN A 46 9.64 -10.63 6.45
CA ASN A 46 10.61 -10.25 7.46
C ASN A 46 12.02 -10.51 6.92
N SER A 47 12.71 -9.46 6.49
CA SER A 47 14.09 -9.56 6.02
C SER A 47 15.11 -9.43 7.15
N ASP A 48 14.68 -9.23 8.40
CA ASP A 48 15.58 -9.21 9.56
C ASP A 48 16.14 -10.62 9.81
N ALA A 49 17.43 -10.72 10.10
CA ALA A 49 18.10 -11.99 10.36
C ALA A 49 17.89 -12.53 11.79
N SER A 50 17.40 -11.69 12.69
CA SER A 50 17.38 -11.97 14.14
C SER A 50 16.05 -11.64 14.83
N LEU A 51 15.31 -10.64 14.34
CA LEU A 51 14.14 -10.11 15.02
C LEU A 51 12.84 -10.77 14.52
N PRO A 52 12.13 -11.56 15.34
CA PRO A 52 10.79 -12.03 15.00
C PRO A 52 9.75 -10.91 15.20
N TRP A 53 8.58 -11.05 14.57
CA TRP A 53 7.47 -10.11 14.71
C TRP A 53 6.19 -10.81 15.12
N LEU A 54 5.47 -10.26 16.09
CA LEU A 54 4.10 -10.66 16.39
C LEU A 54 3.14 -9.76 15.59
N VAL A 55 2.27 -10.36 14.80
CA VAL A 55 1.38 -9.64 13.90
C VAL A 55 -0.06 -10.01 14.22
N GLN A 56 -0.90 -8.99 14.36
CA GLN A 56 -2.35 -9.10 14.38
C GLN A 56 -2.92 -8.53 13.08
N ALA A 57 -3.74 -9.31 12.36
CA ALA A 57 -4.32 -8.88 11.10
C ALA A 57 -5.85 -8.77 11.17
N TRP A 58 -6.44 -7.78 10.51
CA TRP A 58 -7.89 -7.63 10.35
C TRP A 58 -8.22 -6.81 9.10
N VAL A 59 -9.51 -6.59 8.84
CA VAL A 59 -9.98 -5.75 7.74
C VAL A 59 -10.79 -4.57 8.29
N GLU A 60 -10.57 -3.39 7.74
CA GLU A 60 -11.35 -2.17 8.00
C GLU A 60 -12.14 -1.77 6.75
N ASP A 61 -13.28 -1.10 6.95
CA ASP A 61 -14.02 -0.41 5.89
C ASP A 61 -13.32 0.89 5.48
N ILE A 62 -13.89 1.59 4.49
CA ILE A 62 -13.38 2.88 4.01
C ILE A 62 -13.35 3.99 5.09
N ASN A 63 -14.14 3.84 6.16
CA ASN A 63 -14.19 4.76 7.31
C ASN A 63 -13.22 4.34 8.43
N GLU A 64 -12.31 3.41 8.14
CA GLU A 64 -11.32 2.87 9.07
C GLU A 64 -11.92 2.11 10.26
N LYS A 65 -13.16 1.63 10.13
CA LYS A 65 -13.81 0.80 11.15
C LYS A 65 -13.60 -0.66 10.82
N ARG A 66 -13.20 -1.45 11.84
CA ARG A 66 -13.10 -2.90 11.69
C ARG A 66 -14.44 -3.48 11.22
N THR A 67 -14.40 -4.31 10.19
CA THR A 67 -15.59 -4.94 9.60
C THR A 67 -15.64 -6.43 9.93
N ASP A 68 -16.84 -6.98 10.06
CA ASP A 68 -17.10 -8.41 10.21
C ASP A 68 -17.29 -9.13 8.86
N ALA A 69 -17.27 -8.38 7.75
CA ALA A 69 -17.39 -8.93 6.40
C ALA A 69 -16.22 -9.86 6.05
N PHE A 70 -15.04 -9.60 6.61
CA PHE A 70 -13.82 -10.35 6.36
C PHE A 70 -13.11 -10.68 7.67
N THR A 71 -12.43 -11.83 7.71
CA THR A 71 -11.59 -12.25 8.82
C THR A 71 -10.24 -12.72 8.31
N SER A 72 -9.17 -12.43 9.04
CA SER A 72 -7.86 -13.01 8.77
C SER A 72 -7.73 -14.36 9.49
N VAL A 73 -7.04 -15.31 8.87
CA VAL A 73 -6.83 -16.65 9.39
C VAL A 73 -5.35 -17.02 9.19
N PRO A 74 -4.56 -17.15 10.27
CA PRO A 74 -4.89 -16.83 11.67
C PRO A 74 -5.01 -15.33 11.96
N LEU A 75 -5.73 -14.95 13.02
CA LEU A 75 -5.91 -13.55 13.46
C LEU A 75 -4.63 -12.93 14.05
N VAL A 76 -3.85 -13.76 14.74
CA VAL A 76 -2.58 -13.39 15.37
C VAL A 76 -1.57 -14.46 15.03
N PHE A 77 -0.38 -14.06 14.58
CA PHE A 77 0.67 -14.97 14.16
C PHE A 77 2.05 -14.36 14.39
N ARG A 78 3.06 -15.22 14.43
CA ARG A 78 4.45 -14.83 14.55
C ARG A 78 5.15 -15.01 13.20
N VAL A 79 5.93 -14.02 12.79
CA VAL A 79 6.77 -14.06 11.59
C VAL A 79 8.21 -14.20 12.05
N GLU A 80 8.86 -15.29 11.68
CA GLU A 80 10.24 -15.57 12.08
C GLU A 80 11.24 -14.70 11.29
N PRO A 81 12.48 -14.58 11.77
CA PRO A 81 13.54 -13.92 11.02
C PRO A 81 13.76 -14.57 9.64
N SER A 82 14.10 -13.74 8.65
CA SER A 82 14.42 -14.16 7.28
C SER A 82 13.34 -15.06 6.66
N SER A 83 12.08 -14.75 6.94
CA SER A 83 10.94 -15.56 6.53
C SER A 83 9.78 -14.74 5.98
N THR A 84 8.87 -15.43 5.29
CA THR A 84 7.60 -14.88 4.85
C THR A 84 6.48 -15.67 5.49
N PHE A 85 5.54 -14.99 6.16
CA PHE A 85 4.32 -15.61 6.65
C PHE A 85 3.14 -15.23 5.76
N THR A 86 2.31 -16.20 5.38
CA THR A 86 1.09 -15.95 4.59
C THR A 86 -0.14 -16.12 5.48
N VAL A 87 -0.84 -15.00 5.75
CA VAL A 87 -2.17 -15.03 6.36
C VAL A 87 -3.24 -15.03 5.26
N ARG A 88 -4.36 -15.71 5.48
CA ARG A 88 -5.48 -15.69 4.52
C ARG A 88 -6.56 -14.75 5.02
N ILE A 89 -7.00 -13.82 4.18
CA ILE A 89 -8.22 -13.05 4.42
C ILE A 89 -9.38 -13.80 3.80
N VAL A 90 -10.38 -14.13 4.60
CA VAL A 90 -11.55 -14.94 4.23
C VAL A 90 -12.80 -14.06 4.32
N LYS A 91 -13.69 -14.17 3.34
CA LYS A 91 -15.01 -13.53 3.39
C LYS A 91 -15.94 -14.32 4.30
N LYS A 92 -16.56 -13.65 5.28
CA LYS A 92 -17.48 -14.24 6.25
C LYS A 92 -18.87 -13.60 6.22
N GLY A 93 -18.94 -12.30 5.99
CA GLY A 93 -20.20 -11.55 5.98
C GLY A 93 -20.68 -11.18 4.59
N THR A 94 -21.76 -10.41 4.58
CA THR A 94 -22.36 -9.84 3.36
C THR A 94 -21.56 -8.64 2.88
N VAL A 95 -21.37 -8.56 1.57
CA VAL A 95 -20.73 -7.44 0.87
C VAL A 95 -21.54 -7.13 -0.38
N PRO A 96 -21.48 -5.89 -0.91
CA PRO A 96 -22.12 -5.58 -2.18
C PRO A 96 -21.62 -6.50 -3.30
N GLU A 97 -22.54 -7.16 -4.01
CA GLU A 97 -22.21 -8.06 -5.13
C GLU A 97 -22.40 -7.42 -6.51
N ASP A 98 -22.93 -6.20 -6.55
CA ASP A 98 -23.20 -5.44 -7.77
C ASP A 98 -22.01 -4.55 -8.19
N ARG A 99 -21.12 -4.20 -7.26
CA ARG A 99 -20.02 -3.24 -7.46
C ARG A 99 -18.80 -3.58 -6.61
N GLU A 100 -17.64 -3.08 -7.01
CA GLU A 100 -16.44 -3.17 -6.18
C GLU A 100 -16.56 -2.36 -4.90
N THR A 101 -15.93 -2.85 -3.83
CA THR A 101 -15.89 -2.17 -2.54
C THR A 101 -14.46 -2.07 -2.03
N LEU A 102 -14.05 -0.88 -1.60
CA LEU A 102 -12.75 -0.62 -1.01
C LEU A 102 -12.77 -0.88 0.50
N TYR A 103 -11.78 -1.63 0.95
CA TYR A 103 -11.46 -1.94 2.34
C TYR A 103 -9.96 -1.68 2.58
N TRP A 104 -9.53 -1.83 3.83
CA TRP A 104 -8.12 -1.85 4.22
C TRP A 104 -7.79 -3.18 4.88
N ALA A 105 -6.82 -3.91 4.35
CA ALA A 105 -6.17 -5.00 5.07
C ALA A 105 -5.15 -4.38 6.04
N VAL A 106 -5.35 -4.61 7.33
CA VAL A 106 -4.56 -3.98 8.39
C VAL A 106 -3.71 -5.05 9.07
N SER A 107 -2.44 -4.73 9.29
CA SER A 107 -1.56 -5.53 10.14
C SER A 107 -0.90 -4.65 11.20
N ASN A 108 -1.19 -4.95 12.45
CA ASN A 108 -0.52 -4.37 13.61
C ASN A 108 0.60 -5.30 14.05
N SER A 109 1.81 -4.77 14.08
CA SER A 109 3.03 -5.57 14.12
C SER A 109 3.92 -5.06 15.24
N LEU A 110 4.24 -5.96 16.17
CA LEU A 110 5.05 -5.70 17.34
C LEU A 110 6.36 -6.45 17.20
N PRO A 111 7.52 -5.78 17.34
CA PRO A 111 8.80 -6.47 17.29
C PRO A 111 8.92 -7.40 18.49
N GLY A 112 9.53 -8.56 18.29
CA GLY A 112 9.89 -9.44 19.38
C GLY A 112 10.90 -8.74 20.30
N GLY A 113 10.66 -8.78 21.60
CA GLY A 113 11.66 -8.34 22.56
C GLY A 113 12.83 -9.34 22.61
N GLU A 114 14.06 -8.86 22.54
CA GLU A 114 15.18 -9.66 23.01
C GLU A 114 15.04 -9.84 24.53
N ARG A 115 15.01 -11.08 25.02
CA ARG A 115 15.25 -11.36 26.43
C ARG A 115 16.74 -11.16 26.69
N ARG A 116 17.18 -9.91 26.79
CA ARG A 116 18.43 -9.61 27.49
C ARG A 116 18.11 -9.67 28.96
N GLU A 117 18.51 -10.74 29.64
CA GLU A 117 18.73 -10.65 31.08
C GLU A 117 19.58 -9.40 31.29
N GLN A 118 19.10 -8.46 32.11
CA GLN A 118 19.88 -7.31 32.52
C GLN A 118 21.13 -7.82 33.25
N LYS A 119 22.17 -8.17 32.50
CA LYS A 119 23.52 -8.27 33.05
C LYS A 119 23.93 -6.84 33.30
N SER A 120 23.73 -6.40 34.54
CA SER A 120 24.22 -5.14 35.07
C SER A 120 25.74 -5.20 35.10
N ASP A 121 26.38 -4.99 33.95
CA ASP A 121 27.83 -4.81 33.89
C ASP A 121 28.10 -3.34 33.59
N GLY A 122 28.46 -2.62 34.66
CA GLY A 122 29.11 -1.31 34.65
C GLY A 122 28.48 -0.20 33.80
N ASP A 123 27.78 0.73 34.45
CA ASP A 123 27.66 2.17 34.13
C ASP A 123 27.27 2.62 32.70
N LYS A 124 26.86 1.70 31.82
CA LYS A 124 26.38 2.03 30.47
C LYS A 124 24.86 2.14 30.46
N ILE A 125 24.36 3.37 30.37
CA ILE A 125 22.95 3.63 30.05
C ILE A 125 22.72 3.20 28.59
N SER A 126 22.12 2.03 28.37
CA SER A 126 21.66 1.62 27.05
C SER A 126 20.22 2.11 26.83
N ALA A 127 19.99 2.96 25.83
CA ALA A 127 18.65 3.29 25.37
C ALA A 127 18.19 2.24 24.34
N GLN A 128 17.04 1.62 24.56
CA GLN A 128 16.42 0.70 23.61
C GLN A 128 15.20 1.35 22.97
N LEU A 129 15.20 1.47 21.64
CA LEU A 129 14.05 1.93 20.86
C LEU A 129 13.34 0.71 20.28
N SER A 130 12.06 0.52 20.63
CA SER A 130 11.19 -0.50 20.03
C SER A 130 10.08 0.19 19.25
N LEU A 131 9.96 -0.14 17.95
CA LEU A 131 8.97 0.48 17.06
C LEU A 131 7.92 -0.54 16.63
N ALA A 132 6.66 -0.24 16.94
CA ALA A 132 5.50 -0.98 16.44
C ALA A 132 5.02 -0.37 15.12
N TYR A 133 4.58 -1.22 14.19
CA TYR A 133 4.08 -0.77 12.89
C TYR A 133 2.61 -1.18 12.70
N ARG A 134 1.78 -0.22 12.28
CA ARG A 134 0.43 -0.50 11.77
C ARG A 134 0.40 -0.22 10.27
N PHE A 135 0.42 -1.28 9.48
CA PHE A 135 0.30 -1.17 8.03
C PHE A 135 -1.17 -1.19 7.61
N LYS A 136 -1.51 -0.37 6.63
CA LYS A 136 -2.81 -0.40 5.94
C LYS A 136 -2.57 -0.59 4.45
N VAL A 137 -3.00 -1.73 3.93
CA VAL A 137 -2.92 -2.06 2.50
C VAL A 137 -4.33 -1.96 1.91
N PRO A 138 -4.54 -1.20 0.83
CA PRO A 138 -5.85 -1.13 0.18
C PRO A 138 -6.25 -2.51 -0.31
N MET A 139 -7.48 -2.93 0.01
CA MET A 139 -8.07 -4.19 -0.42
C MET A 139 -9.36 -3.92 -1.18
N ILE A 140 -9.42 -4.29 -2.44
CA ILE A 140 -10.61 -4.14 -3.28
C ILE A 140 -11.31 -5.49 -3.35
N TYR A 141 -12.56 -5.55 -2.85
CA TYR A 141 -13.45 -6.67 -3.12
C TYR A 141 -14.05 -6.53 -4.51
N ARG A 142 -13.79 -7.51 -5.38
CA ARG A 142 -14.34 -7.59 -6.74
C ARG A 142 -15.37 -8.72 -6.81
N PRO A 143 -16.68 -8.42 -6.88
CA PRO A 143 -17.71 -9.44 -7.03
C PRO A 143 -17.49 -10.35 -8.23
N ALA A 144 -17.99 -11.58 -8.16
CA ALA A 144 -17.87 -12.55 -9.25
C ALA A 144 -18.42 -12.03 -10.60
N ALA A 145 -19.47 -11.19 -10.55
CA ALA A 145 -20.07 -10.57 -11.73
C ALA A 145 -19.13 -9.59 -12.48
N LEU A 146 -18.07 -9.10 -11.82
CA LEU A 146 -17.08 -8.17 -12.36
C LEU A 146 -15.72 -8.83 -12.60
N ALA A 147 -15.53 -10.08 -12.16
CA ALA A 147 -14.27 -10.81 -12.33
C ALA A 147 -13.94 -11.02 -13.82
N GLY A 148 -12.69 -10.74 -14.20
CA GLY A 148 -12.20 -10.88 -15.58
C GLY A 148 -12.69 -9.82 -16.57
N LYS A 149 -13.53 -8.87 -16.14
CA LYS A 149 -13.96 -7.74 -16.96
C LYS A 149 -13.00 -6.56 -16.78
N PRO A 150 -12.69 -5.81 -17.85
CA PRO A 150 -11.82 -4.65 -17.74
C PRO A 150 -12.47 -3.58 -16.86
N GLN A 151 -11.64 -2.87 -16.10
CA GLN A 151 -12.06 -1.62 -15.46
C GLN A 151 -12.53 -0.63 -16.54
N GLN A 152 -13.38 0.32 -16.16
CA GLN A 152 -13.90 1.36 -17.07
C GLN A 152 -13.55 2.78 -16.58
N PRO A 153 -12.26 3.17 -16.47
CA PRO A 153 -11.90 4.50 -16.00
C PRO A 153 -12.37 5.63 -16.92
N GLU A 154 -12.63 5.35 -18.20
CA GLU A 154 -13.24 6.28 -19.15
C GLU A 154 -14.66 6.73 -18.76
N ALA A 155 -15.33 5.98 -17.86
CA ALA A 155 -16.64 6.35 -17.32
C ALA A 155 -16.57 7.41 -16.20
N LEU A 156 -15.37 7.88 -15.84
CA LEU A 156 -15.22 9.01 -14.92
C LEU A 156 -15.80 10.28 -15.53
N GLN A 157 -16.69 10.94 -14.79
CA GLN A 157 -17.33 12.18 -15.19
C GLN A 157 -16.67 13.35 -14.49
N TRP A 158 -16.17 14.31 -15.26
CA TRP A 158 -15.49 15.50 -14.75
C TRP A 158 -16.42 16.70 -14.81
N ARG A 159 -16.56 17.42 -13.71
CA ARG A 159 -17.36 18.65 -13.62
C ARG A 159 -16.59 19.77 -12.95
N VAL A 160 -16.88 21.01 -13.32
CA VAL A 160 -16.43 22.18 -12.56
C VAL A 160 -17.18 22.23 -11.22
N ALA A 161 -16.46 22.49 -10.14
CA ALA A 161 -16.96 22.70 -8.79
C ALA A 161 -16.86 24.18 -8.39
N GLU A 162 -17.45 24.52 -7.25
CA GLU A 162 -17.32 25.85 -6.65
C GLU A 162 -15.84 26.21 -6.40
N GLY A 163 -15.49 27.48 -6.62
CA GLY A 163 -14.09 27.94 -6.53
C GLY A 163 -13.21 27.51 -7.71
N GLY A 164 -13.79 26.96 -8.79
CA GLY A 164 -13.09 26.63 -10.03
C GLY A 164 -12.25 25.35 -9.97
N LYS A 165 -12.39 24.54 -8.91
CA LYS A 165 -11.80 23.21 -8.81
C LYS A 165 -12.58 22.21 -9.67
N MET A 166 -12.03 21.02 -9.89
CA MET A 166 -12.73 19.93 -10.56
C MET A 166 -13.26 18.90 -9.57
N THR A 167 -14.48 18.42 -9.81
CA THR A 167 -15.03 17.23 -9.17
C THR A 167 -15.05 16.10 -10.19
N VAL A 168 -14.58 14.93 -9.77
CA VAL A 168 -14.65 13.69 -10.53
C VAL A 168 -15.66 12.76 -9.88
N HIS A 169 -16.61 12.27 -10.67
CA HIS A 169 -17.63 11.31 -10.27
C HIS A 169 -17.38 9.96 -10.95
N ASN A 170 -17.32 8.90 -10.16
CA ASN A 170 -17.14 7.54 -10.66
C ASN A 170 -18.49 6.87 -10.88
N SER A 171 -18.96 6.86 -12.13
CA SER A 171 -20.19 6.15 -12.54
C SER A 171 -19.96 4.67 -12.91
N SER A 172 -18.72 4.18 -12.76
CA SER A 172 -18.40 2.78 -13.02
C SER A 172 -18.68 1.92 -11.78
N ARG A 173 -18.75 0.60 -12.00
CA ARG A 173 -18.87 -0.40 -10.92
C ARG A 173 -17.52 -0.77 -10.30
N TYR A 174 -16.44 -0.11 -10.68
CA TYR A 174 -15.08 -0.39 -10.21
C TYR A 174 -14.58 0.73 -9.29
N VAL A 175 -13.76 0.38 -8.30
CA VAL A 175 -12.98 1.36 -7.53
C VAL A 175 -11.87 1.88 -8.44
N VAL A 176 -11.78 3.19 -8.60
CA VAL A 176 -10.76 3.82 -9.44
C VAL A 176 -9.69 4.47 -8.58
N GLN A 177 -8.42 4.08 -8.76
CA GLN A 177 -7.29 4.75 -8.12
C GLN A 177 -6.71 5.80 -9.06
N LEU A 178 -7.13 7.05 -8.88
CA LEU A 178 -6.60 8.20 -9.59
C LEU A 178 -5.17 8.49 -9.11
N ASN A 179 -4.21 8.53 -10.02
CA ASN A 179 -2.81 8.83 -9.73
C ASN A 179 -2.46 10.30 -9.96
N TYR A 180 -2.83 10.83 -11.13
CA TYR A 180 -2.56 12.21 -11.51
C TYR A 180 -3.64 12.78 -12.42
N VAL A 181 -3.69 14.10 -12.51
CA VAL A 181 -4.48 14.86 -13.49
C VAL A 181 -3.58 15.85 -14.19
N ASN A 182 -3.67 15.95 -15.51
CA ASN A 182 -3.03 16.94 -16.33
C ASN A 182 -4.09 17.87 -16.92
N ALA A 183 -4.01 19.14 -16.53
CA ALA A 183 -4.89 20.20 -17.01
C ALA A 183 -4.02 21.38 -17.47
N GLY A 184 -4.30 21.92 -18.66
CA GLY A 184 -3.54 23.06 -19.20
C GLY A 184 -2.04 22.78 -19.40
N GLY A 185 -1.65 21.53 -19.65
CA GLY A 185 -0.26 21.14 -19.84
C GLY A 185 0.54 20.94 -18.55
N LYS A 186 -0.07 21.14 -17.37
CA LYS A 186 0.56 20.90 -16.06
C LYS A 186 0.03 19.62 -15.43
N ARG A 187 0.94 18.76 -14.98
CA ARG A 187 0.63 17.54 -14.22
C ARG A 187 0.54 17.83 -12.72
N TYR A 188 -0.56 17.38 -12.11
CA TYR A 188 -0.85 17.46 -10.68
C TYR A 188 -0.97 16.03 -10.12
N GLN A 189 -0.35 15.76 -8.98
CA GLN A 189 -0.33 14.45 -8.34
C GLN A 189 -0.09 14.58 -6.83
N GLY A 190 -0.41 13.54 -6.05
CA GLY A 190 -0.23 13.52 -4.61
C GLY A 190 -1.44 14.02 -3.84
N LYS A 191 -1.22 14.58 -2.66
CA LYS A 191 -2.30 15.01 -1.74
C LYS A 191 -3.28 15.95 -2.46
N GLY A 192 -4.58 15.67 -2.32
CA GLY A 192 -5.65 16.46 -2.95
C GLY A 192 -5.94 16.07 -4.41
N VAL A 193 -5.16 15.17 -5.02
CA VAL A 193 -5.35 14.73 -6.42
C VAL A 193 -5.38 13.22 -6.55
N SER A 194 -4.48 12.51 -5.88
CA SER A 194 -4.45 11.05 -5.89
C SER A 194 -5.51 10.52 -4.92
N TRP A 195 -6.50 9.80 -5.44
CA TRP A 195 -7.68 9.34 -4.69
C TRP A 195 -8.07 7.92 -5.08
N PHE A 196 -8.57 7.15 -4.12
CA PHE A 196 -9.44 6.01 -4.42
C PHE A 196 -10.88 6.51 -4.49
N ILE A 197 -11.52 6.35 -5.64
CA ILE A 197 -12.88 6.82 -5.90
C ILE A 197 -13.77 5.59 -5.99
N SER A 198 -14.60 5.37 -4.98
CA SER A 198 -15.55 4.25 -4.97
C SER A 198 -16.66 4.43 -6.01
N PRO A 199 -17.30 3.35 -6.48
CA PRO A 199 -18.47 3.42 -7.35
C PRO A 199 -19.56 4.35 -6.82
N GLU A 200 -20.17 5.14 -7.71
CA GLU A 200 -21.21 6.13 -7.42
C GLU A 200 -20.80 7.23 -6.43
N LYS A 201 -19.49 7.43 -6.21
CA LYS A 201 -18.95 8.50 -5.36
C LYS A 201 -18.23 9.56 -6.19
N SER A 202 -18.13 10.73 -5.59
CA SER A 202 -17.44 11.88 -6.16
C SER A 202 -16.35 12.36 -5.22
N VAL A 203 -15.25 12.85 -5.78
CA VAL A 203 -14.20 13.56 -5.03
C VAL A 203 -13.85 14.86 -5.75
N THR A 204 -13.51 15.89 -4.98
CA THR A 204 -13.00 17.14 -5.54
C THR A 204 -11.47 17.07 -5.54
N VAL A 205 -10.87 17.33 -6.70
CA VAL A 205 -9.43 17.40 -6.85
C VAL A 205 -8.96 18.85 -6.74
N ASP A 206 -7.78 19.06 -6.16
CA ASP A 206 -7.13 20.37 -6.06
C ASP A 206 -6.49 20.80 -7.40
N VAL A 207 -7.28 20.71 -8.48
CA VAL A 207 -6.91 21.09 -9.84
C VAL A 207 -8.05 21.89 -10.43
N SER A 208 -7.73 23.04 -11.00
CA SER A 208 -8.69 23.94 -11.62
C SER A 208 -8.69 23.80 -13.14
N ALA A 209 -9.88 23.79 -13.72
CA ALA A 209 -10.09 23.81 -15.17
C ALA A 209 -11.45 24.43 -15.50
N SER A 210 -11.54 25.06 -16.66
CA SER A 210 -12.82 25.60 -17.17
C SER A 210 -13.65 24.49 -17.81
N ALA A 211 -14.97 24.66 -17.84
CA ALA A 211 -15.86 23.79 -18.61
C ALA A 211 -15.44 23.78 -20.09
N GLY A 212 -15.51 22.62 -20.73
CA GLY A 212 -15.03 22.36 -22.08
C GLY A 212 -13.54 22.02 -22.18
N SER A 213 -12.76 22.17 -21.09
CA SER A 213 -11.33 21.83 -21.12
C SER A 213 -11.12 20.33 -21.32
N ARG A 214 -10.19 19.98 -22.21
CA ARG A 214 -9.65 18.61 -22.30
C ARG A 214 -8.59 18.43 -21.22
N ILE A 215 -8.68 17.32 -20.51
CA ILE A 215 -7.72 16.91 -19.50
C ILE A 215 -7.22 15.51 -19.80
N LYS A 216 -6.04 15.18 -19.28
CA LYS A 216 -5.54 13.81 -19.24
C LYS A 216 -5.43 13.37 -17.79
N TYR A 217 -5.66 12.11 -17.49
CA TYR A 217 -5.55 11.62 -16.13
C TYR A 217 -4.98 10.20 -16.12
N GLY A 218 -4.18 9.92 -15.10
CA GLY A 218 -3.57 8.61 -14.90
C GLY A 218 -4.33 7.82 -13.87
N VAL A 219 -4.64 6.57 -14.18
CA VAL A 219 -5.31 5.62 -13.27
C VAL A 219 -4.39 4.43 -13.06
N VAL A 220 -4.25 4.00 -11.80
CA VAL A 220 -3.50 2.79 -11.45
C VAL A 220 -4.40 1.58 -11.73
N ASN A 221 -3.88 0.63 -12.52
CA ASN A 221 -4.57 -0.63 -12.78
C ASN A 221 -4.30 -1.67 -11.68
N ASP A 222 -4.94 -2.85 -11.77
CA ASP A 222 -4.78 -3.94 -10.81
C ASP A 222 -3.33 -4.44 -10.62
N TYR A 223 -2.45 -4.19 -11.60
CA TYR A 223 -1.05 -4.59 -11.59
C TYR A 223 -0.11 -3.48 -11.07
N GLY A 224 -0.66 -2.35 -10.61
CA GLY A 224 0.11 -1.20 -10.13
C GLY A 224 0.67 -0.31 -11.24
N ALA A 225 0.37 -0.58 -12.51
CA ALA A 225 0.80 0.26 -13.62
C ALA A 225 -0.15 1.44 -13.82
N VAL A 226 0.41 2.62 -14.11
CA VAL A 226 -0.39 3.81 -14.42
C VAL A 226 -0.73 3.83 -15.91
N ARG A 227 -2.02 3.91 -16.23
CA ARG A 227 -2.54 4.09 -17.60
C ARG A 227 -3.15 5.47 -17.75
N GLU A 228 -2.85 6.13 -18.86
CA GLU A 228 -3.37 7.47 -19.17
C GLU A 228 -4.69 7.37 -19.96
N TYR A 229 -5.63 8.24 -19.60
CA TYR A 229 -6.94 8.40 -20.22
C TYR A 229 -7.20 9.89 -20.46
N GLU A 230 -8.16 10.19 -21.34
CA GLU A 230 -8.59 11.56 -21.63
C GLU A 230 -10.01 11.81 -21.12
N GLY A 231 -10.30 13.05 -20.76
CA GLY A 231 -11.61 13.48 -20.28
C GLY A 231 -11.92 14.91 -20.70
N ILE A 232 -13.21 15.26 -20.69
CA ILE A 232 -13.68 16.62 -20.90
C ILE A 232 -14.37 17.09 -19.63
N VAL A 233 -13.95 18.24 -19.12
CA VAL A 233 -14.56 18.88 -17.96
C VAL A 233 -15.88 19.50 -18.39
N ARG A 234 -16.98 19.15 -17.71
CA ARG A 234 -18.30 19.70 -17.99
C ARG A 234 -18.69 20.80 -17.01
#